data_AF-A0AAW1Y0Z3-F1
#
_entry.id   AF-A0AAW1Y0Z3-F1
#
_cell.length_a   1.000
_cell.length_b   1.000
_cell.length_c   1.000
_cell.angle_alpha   90.00
_cell.angle_beta   90.00
_cell.angle_gamma   90.00
#
_symmetry.space_group_name_H-M   'P 1'
#
loop_
_entity.id
_entity.type
_entity.pdbx_description
1 polymer ?
#
loop_
_entity_poly.entity_id
_entity_poly.type
_entity_poly.pdbx_seq_one_letter_code
_entity_poly.pdbx_strand_id
1 'polypeptide(L)' 'MAYMFLLSLLITLAGLHAAHAVDYEVTNNAGSSAGAARFNNDIGADYSKQTLISAADFIWEVFQQSSDTRIERA' A
#
# COMPACT_ATOMS: atom_id res chain seq x y z
N MET A 1 7.23 -39.83 6.76
CA MET A 1 6.58 -38.91 7.70
C MET A 1 7.23 -37.53 7.72
N ALA A 2 8.52 -37.38 8.08
CA ALA A 2 9.19 -36.07 8.13
C ALA A 2 9.15 -35.24 6.82
N TYR A 3 9.30 -35.91 5.66
CA TYR A 3 9.24 -35.26 4.35
C TYR A 3 7.87 -34.62 4.05
N MET A 4 6.78 -35.24 4.50
CA MET A 4 5.42 -34.72 4.33
C MET A 4 5.22 -33.44 5.14
N PHE A 5 5.78 -33.39 6.36
CA PHE A 5 5.75 -32.18 7.20
C PHE A 5 6.59 -31.04 6.60
N LEU A 6 7.76 -31.35 6.03
CA LEU A 6 8.61 -30.39 5.32
C LEU A 6 7.91 -29.79 4.09
N LEU A 7 7.23 -30.63 3.29
CA LEU A 7 6.46 -30.17 2.14
C LEU A 7 5.28 -29.30 2.56
N SER A 8 4.54 -29.68 3.61
CA SER A 8 3.45 -28.85 4.13
C SER A 8 3.96 -27.49 4.64
N LEU A 9 5.13 -27.48 5.31
CA LEU A 9 5.76 -26.25 5.79
C LEU A 9 6.18 -25.33 4.63
N LEU A 10 6.76 -25.90 3.57
CA LEU A 10 7.17 -25.14 2.39
C LEU A 10 5.96 -24.48 1.70
N ILE A 11 4.85 -25.20 1.58
CA ILE A 11 3.60 -24.67 0.98
C ILE A 11 3.01 -23.56 1.85
N THR A 12 2.96 -23.72 3.17
CA THR A 12 2.50 -22.65 4.08
C THR A 12 3.41 -21.43 4.05
N LEU A 13 4.73 -21.62 3.93
CA LEU A 13 5.69 -20.51 3.88
C LEU A 13 5.62 -19.75 2.54
N ALA A 14 5.37 -20.47 1.45
CA ALA A 14 5.11 -19.87 0.14
C ALA A 14 3.79 -19.06 0.11
N GLY A 15 2.81 -19.44 0.93
CA GLY A 15 1.56 -18.68 1.11
C GLY A 15 1.67 -17.49 2.07
N LEU A 16 2.73 -17.41 2.88
CA LEU A 16 2.96 -16.31 3.81
C LEU A 16 3.62 -15.12 3.09
N HIS A 17 2.96 -14.57 2.08
CA HIS A 17 3.27 -13.24 1.58
C HIS A 17 2.71 -12.25 2.63
N ALA A 18 3.54 -11.91 3.62
CA ALA A 18 3.17 -10.92 4.63
C ALA A 18 2.91 -9.57 3.94
N ALA A 19 1.62 -9.22 3.87
CA ALA A 19 1.15 -7.91 3.48
C ALA A 19 1.61 -6.88 4.50
N HIS A 20 2.64 -6.11 4.20
CA HIS A 20 2.83 -4.87 4.93
C HIS A 20 1.90 -3.83 4.29
N ALA A 21 0.84 -3.47 5.02
CA ALA A 21 0.04 -2.30 4.66
C ALA A 21 0.96 -1.07 4.65
N VAL A 22 0.95 -0.33 3.56
CA VAL A 22 1.71 0.92 3.45
C VAL A 22 0.92 2.01 4.16
N ASP A 23 1.54 2.66 5.12
CA ASP A 23 0.99 3.86 5.75
C ASP A 23 1.34 5.09 4.91
N TYR A 24 0.33 5.93 4.66
CA TYR A 24 0.47 7.14 3.85
C TYR A 24 0.27 8.39 4.70
N GLU A 25 1.32 9.21 4.78
CA GLU A 25 1.29 10.54 5.37
C GLU A 25 1.50 11.60 4.29
N VAL A 26 0.76 12.70 4.41
CA VAL A 26 0.89 13.85 3.51
C VAL A 26 1.05 15.09 4.37
N THR A 27 2.20 15.75 4.22
CA THR A 27 2.55 16.95 5.00
C THR A 27 2.99 18.05 4.06
N ASN A 28 2.30 19.19 4.12
CA ASN A 28 2.64 20.37 3.34
C ASN A 28 3.65 21.24 4.12
N ASN A 29 4.92 21.12 3.77
CA ASN A 29 6.01 21.91 4.36
C ASN A 29 6.33 23.18 3.57
N ALA A 30 5.49 23.60 2.63
CA ALA A 30 5.77 24.73 1.73
C ALA A 30 5.40 26.11 2.31
N GLY A 31 5.06 26.19 3.61
CA GLY A 31 4.87 27.43 4.35
C GLY A 31 3.82 28.36 3.75
N SER A 32 4.17 29.65 3.58
CA SER A 32 3.29 30.67 3.00
C SER A 32 3.44 30.85 1.49
N SER A 33 4.02 29.87 0.80
CA SER A 33 4.19 29.95 -0.66
C SER A 33 2.86 29.88 -1.39
N ALA A 34 2.81 30.42 -2.61
CA ALA A 34 1.65 30.28 -3.49
C ALA A 34 1.30 28.80 -3.75
N GLY A 35 2.33 27.92 -3.79
CA GLY A 35 2.15 26.47 -3.90
C GLY A 35 1.46 25.88 -2.67
N ALA A 36 1.83 26.33 -1.47
CA ALA A 36 1.17 25.88 -0.24
C ALA A 36 -0.30 26.29 -0.19
N ALA A 37 -0.61 27.53 -0.59
CA ALA A 37 -1.99 28.01 -0.66
C ALA A 37 -2.82 27.18 -1.64
N ARG A 38 -2.29 26.93 -2.84
CA ARG A 38 -2.96 26.08 -3.84
C ARG A 38 -3.14 24.65 -3.35
N PHE A 39 -2.13 24.06 -2.71
CA PHE A 39 -2.25 22.73 -2.13
C PHE A 39 -3.38 22.68 -1.09
N ASN A 40 -3.46 23.66 -0.20
CA ASN A 40 -4.48 23.66 0.85
C ASN A 40 -5.90 23.92 0.34
N ASN A 41 -6.05 24.75 -0.71
CA ASN A 41 -7.35 25.17 -1.20
C ASN A 41 -7.92 24.22 -2.27
N ASP A 42 -7.06 23.67 -3.14
CA ASP A 42 -7.53 23.03 -4.38
C ASP A 42 -7.18 21.54 -4.49
N ILE A 43 -6.17 21.06 -3.76
CA ILE A 43 -5.66 19.67 -3.88
C ILE A 43 -5.98 18.90 -2.59
N GLY A 44 -5.41 19.33 -1.47
CA GLY A 44 -5.64 18.74 -0.17
C GLY A 44 -4.85 17.46 0.11
N ALA A 45 -4.74 17.16 1.39
CA ALA A 45 -4.08 15.94 1.87
C ALA A 45 -4.87 14.67 1.51
N ASP A 46 -6.20 14.74 1.53
CA ASP A 46 -7.06 13.57 1.28
C ASP A 46 -6.94 13.06 -0.17
N TYR A 47 -7.05 13.97 -1.15
CA TYR A 47 -6.84 13.63 -2.55
C TYR A 47 -5.43 13.08 -2.80
N SER A 48 -4.43 13.67 -2.15
CA SER A 48 -3.04 13.24 -2.26
C SER A 48 -2.84 11.82 -1.70
N LYS A 49 -3.43 11.52 -0.55
CA LYS A 49 -3.43 10.16 0.03
C LYS A 49 -4.14 9.16 -0.87
N GLN A 50 -5.33 9.51 -1.38
CA GLN A 50 -6.07 8.64 -2.31
C GLN A 50 -5.24 8.34 -3.56
N THR A 51 -4.55 9.35 -4.10
CA THR A 51 -3.68 9.18 -5.27
C THR A 51 -2.49 8.26 -4.95
N LEU A 52 -1.88 8.40 -3.77
CA LEU A 52 -0.78 7.52 -3.33
C LEU A 52 -1.24 6.06 -3.17
N ILE A 53 -2.43 5.85 -2.60
CA ILE A 53 -3.05 4.53 -2.48
C ILE A 53 -3.26 3.93 -3.88
N SER A 54 -3.91 4.66 -4.79
CA SER A 54 -4.18 4.17 -6.16
C SER A 54 -2.90 3.89 -6.96
N ALA A 55 -1.85 4.70 -6.77
CA ALA A 55 -0.55 4.47 -7.42
C ALA A 55 0.13 3.20 -6.88
N ALA A 56 0.06 2.96 -5.57
CA ALA A 56 0.53 1.72 -4.99
C ALA A 56 -0.29 0.54 -5.50
N ASP A 57 -1.61 0.61 -5.48
CA ASP A 57 -2.46 -0.46 -6.01
C ASP A 57 -2.08 -0.84 -7.44
N PHE A 58 -1.87 0.17 -8.31
CA PHE A 58 -1.40 -0.04 -9.68
C PHE A 58 -0.05 -0.78 -9.74
N ILE A 59 0.93 -0.36 -8.94
CA ILE A 59 2.25 -1.03 -8.88
C ILE A 59 2.09 -2.48 -8.44
N TRP A 60 1.32 -2.72 -7.38
CA TRP A 60 1.08 -4.06 -6.84
C TRP A 60 0.38 -4.98 -7.84
N GLU A 61 -0.58 -4.45 -8.62
CA GLU A 61 -1.21 -5.18 -9.71
C GLU A 61 -0.23 -5.52 -10.84
N VAL A 62 0.58 -4.54 -11.28
CA VAL A 62 1.57 -4.73 -12.35
C VAL A 62 2.59 -5.81 -11.99
N PHE A 63 3.06 -5.85 -10.74
CA PHE A 63 4.07 -6.80 -10.29
C PHE A 63 3.50 -8.07 -9.65
N GLN A 64 2.17 -8.24 -9.62
CA GLN A 64 1.49 -9.37 -8.99
C GLN A 64 1.91 -9.59 -7.53
N GLN A 65 2.16 -8.50 -6.81
CA GLN A 65 2.57 -8.50 -5.40
C GLN A 65 1.38 -8.40 -4.44
N SER A 66 0.16 -8.53 -4.96
CA SER A 66 -1.08 -8.36 -4.20
C SER A 66 -1.14 -9.32 -3.02
N SER A 67 -1.49 -8.81 -1.86
CA SER A 67 -1.60 -9.61 -0.63
C SER A 67 -3.05 -9.61 -0.13
N ASP A 68 -3.46 -10.73 0.49
CA ASP A 68 -4.87 -11.10 0.72
C ASP A 68 -5.64 -10.15 1.66
N THR A 69 -4.94 -9.36 2.49
CA THR A 69 -5.53 -8.32 3.36
C THR A 69 -6.30 -7.23 2.61
N ARG A 70 -6.17 -7.18 1.28
CA ARG A 70 -6.90 -6.29 0.37
C ARG A 70 -8.41 -6.56 0.35
N ILE A 71 -8.87 -7.79 0.59
CA ILE A 71 -10.29 -8.17 0.45
C ILE A 71 -11.17 -7.60 1.58
N GLU A 72 -10.62 -7.27 2.75
CA GLU A 72 -11.40 -6.79 3.91
C GLU A 72 -11.68 -5.29 3.94
N ARG A 73 -11.19 -4.52 2.95
CA ARG A 73 -11.37 -3.04 2.92
C ARG A 73 -12.28 -2.52 1.81
N ALA A 74 -12.95 -3.41 1.07
CA ALA A 74 -13.97 -3.07 0.08
C ALA A 74 -15.40 -3.15 0.65
#